data_AF-A0A9P6H8W1-F1
#
_entry.id   AF-A0A9P6H8W1-F1
#
_cell.length_a   1.000
_cell.length_b   1.000
_cell.length_c   1.000
_cell.angle_alpha   90.00
_cell.angle_beta   90.00
_cell.angle_gamma   90.00
#
_symmetry.space_group_name_H-M   'P 1'
#
loop_
_entity.id
_entity.type
_entity.pdbx_description
1 polymer ?
#
loop_
_entity_poly.entity_id
_entity_poly.type
_entity_poly.pdbx_seq_one_letter_code
_entity_poly.pdbx_strand_id
1 'polypeptide(L)'
;MARSKTISPNVGRLSRSQVFAKRGLHKGQKKSEKPAASETPLTKEVQIGGEKNGSTRIVPTSKAPRYYPAEDVRKPKKSRKLIVPTKLRSSITPGTVLILLAGRFRGKRVVFLKQLESGLLLVTGPFRVNGVPLRRVNQAYVIATSTKIDFEGITIDEKINDAYFAKPVVKGRSSAEEEFFAEGKPKEKEPFSESKAADQKSVDKAIIAAIKEEEYLAKYLKATFGLTKGQYPHQLKF
;
A
#
# COMPACT_ATOMS: atom_id res chain seq x y z
N MET A 1 -21.46 5.11 15.60
CA MET A 1 -20.79 6.42 15.80
C MET A 1 -20.50 6.64 17.28
N ALA A 2 -19.33 7.18 17.64
CA ALA A 2 -19.00 7.46 19.03
C ALA A 2 -19.89 8.59 19.58
N ARG A 3 -20.58 8.37 20.71
CA ARG A 3 -21.50 9.36 21.33
C ARG A 3 -20.78 10.53 22.04
N SER A 4 -19.44 10.53 22.03
CA SER A 4 -18.57 11.62 22.52
C SER A 4 -17.53 11.91 21.45
N LYS A 5 -17.35 13.20 21.11
CA LYS A 5 -16.22 13.67 20.30
C LYS A 5 -14.93 13.54 21.11
N THR A 6 -13.79 13.30 20.48
CA THR A 6 -12.47 13.26 21.12
C THR A 6 -11.91 14.68 21.25
N ILE A 7 -11.22 14.97 22.35
CA ILE A 7 -10.42 16.21 22.52
C ILE A 7 -9.00 15.95 22.02
N SER A 8 -8.44 14.81 22.40
CA SER A 8 -7.12 14.32 21.97
C SER A 8 -7.20 12.81 21.74
N PRO A 9 -6.16 12.16 21.17
CA PRO A 9 -6.15 10.72 20.99
C PRO A 9 -6.45 10.00 22.30
N ASN A 10 -7.46 9.12 22.29
CA ASN A 10 -7.93 8.35 23.45
C ASN A 10 -8.59 9.14 24.59
N VAL A 11 -8.79 10.47 24.45
CA VAL A 11 -9.49 11.29 25.46
C VAL A 11 -10.81 11.81 24.90
N GLY A 12 -11.91 11.36 25.49
CA GLY A 12 -13.26 11.83 25.16
C GLY A 12 -13.56 13.20 25.77
N ARG A 13 -14.37 14.00 25.07
CA ARG A 13 -14.87 15.29 25.56
C ARG A 13 -15.79 15.16 26.77
N LEU A 14 -16.59 14.10 26.83
CA LEU A 14 -17.55 13.88 27.91
C LEU A 14 -16.97 12.98 28.99
N SER A 15 -17.31 13.26 30.24
CA SER A 15 -16.94 12.41 31.38
C SER A 15 -17.68 11.07 31.34
N ARG A 16 -17.22 10.10 32.16
CA ARG A 16 -17.81 8.76 32.22
C ARG A 16 -19.31 8.77 32.55
N SER A 17 -19.75 9.63 33.47
CA SER A 17 -21.16 9.76 33.87
C SER A 17 -22.03 10.37 32.76
N GLN A 18 -21.53 11.40 32.07
CA GLN A 18 -22.21 12.01 30.93
C GLN A 18 -22.37 11.03 29.76
N VAL A 19 -21.33 10.23 29.49
CA VAL A 19 -21.38 9.15 28.49
C VAL A 19 -22.38 8.07 28.90
N PHE A 20 -22.44 7.71 30.19
CA PHE A 20 -23.40 6.74 30.71
C PHE A 20 -24.85 7.19 30.49
N ALA A 21 -25.15 8.44 30.83
CA ALA A 21 -26.46 9.06 30.60
C ALA A 21 -26.82 9.11 29.11
N LYS A 22 -25.92 9.63 28.25
CA LYS A 22 -26.13 9.68 26.79
C LYS A 22 -26.25 8.30 26.15
N ARG A 23 -25.65 7.26 26.73
CA ARG A 23 -25.79 5.87 26.25
C ARG A 23 -27.13 5.25 26.66
N GLY A 24 -27.88 5.87 27.57
CA GLY A 24 -29.12 5.30 28.10
C GLY A 24 -28.87 4.05 28.94
N LEU A 25 -27.65 3.87 29.47
CA LEU A 25 -27.27 2.66 30.22
C LEU A 25 -28.02 2.54 31.56
N HIS A 26 -28.62 3.62 32.04
CA HIS A 26 -29.56 3.59 33.18
C HIS A 26 -30.80 2.74 32.90
N LYS A 27 -31.16 2.49 31.63
CA LYS A 27 -32.33 1.68 31.24
C LYS A 27 -32.09 0.17 31.35
N GLY A 28 -30.94 -0.26 31.88
CA GLY A 28 -30.59 -1.67 32.09
C GLY A 28 -29.60 -2.22 31.06
N GLN A 29 -29.02 -3.38 31.40
CA GLN A 29 -28.09 -4.08 30.52
C GLN A 29 -28.84 -4.80 29.39
N LYS A 30 -28.28 -4.75 28.18
CA LYS A 30 -28.79 -5.56 27.07
C LYS A 30 -28.46 -7.04 27.34
N LYS A 31 -29.46 -7.81 27.76
CA LYS A 31 -29.39 -9.27 27.84
C LYS A 31 -29.76 -9.86 26.49
N SER A 32 -28.82 -9.84 25.55
CA SER A 32 -28.91 -10.68 24.35
C SER A 32 -27.81 -11.73 24.49
N GLU A 33 -28.20 -12.96 24.77
CA GLU A 33 -27.27 -14.08 24.69
C GLU A 33 -26.77 -14.16 23.25
N LYS A 34 -25.45 -14.17 23.09
CA LYS A 34 -24.84 -14.43 21.79
C LYS A 34 -25.26 -15.84 21.39
N PRO A 35 -25.82 -16.07 20.19
CA PRO A 35 -26.10 -17.43 19.75
C PRO A 35 -24.80 -18.22 19.82
N ALA A 36 -24.85 -19.37 20.48
CA ALA A 36 -23.71 -20.28 20.54
C ALA A 36 -23.26 -20.58 19.12
N ALA A 37 -21.96 -20.41 18.84
CA ALA A 37 -21.41 -20.78 17.56
C ALA A 37 -21.64 -22.29 17.37
N SER A 38 -22.27 -22.69 16.26
CA SER A 38 -22.52 -24.09 15.94
C SER A 38 -21.20 -24.86 15.98
N GLU A 39 -21.07 -25.82 16.91
CA GLU A 39 -19.90 -26.68 16.99
C GLU A 39 -19.82 -27.53 15.71
N THR A 40 -18.67 -27.48 15.03
CA THR A 40 -18.44 -28.35 13.88
C THR A 40 -18.31 -29.80 14.39
N PRO A 41 -19.08 -30.77 13.86
CA PRO A 41 -19.04 -32.14 14.36
C PRO A 41 -17.67 -32.77 14.15
N LEU A 42 -17.22 -33.53 15.15
CA LEU A 42 -15.90 -34.19 15.17
C LEU A 42 -15.75 -35.24 14.06
N THR A 43 -16.87 -35.84 13.65
CA THR A 43 -16.94 -36.86 12.60
C THR A 43 -17.95 -36.46 11.53
N LYS A 44 -17.69 -36.87 10.29
CA LYS A 44 -18.58 -36.72 9.15
C LYS A 44 -18.87 -38.08 8.54
N GLU A 45 -20.12 -38.31 8.21
CA GLU A 45 -20.54 -39.48 7.44
C GLU A 45 -20.21 -39.25 5.96
N VAL A 46 -19.40 -40.14 5.39
CA VAL A 46 -19.01 -40.14 3.98
C VAL A 46 -19.69 -41.33 3.32
N GLN A 47 -20.49 -41.08 2.29
CA GLN A 47 -21.08 -42.15 1.48
C GLN A 47 -19.99 -42.87 0.66
N ILE A 48 -20.07 -44.19 0.60
CA ILE A 48 -19.12 -45.05 -0.12
C ILE A 48 -19.85 -45.79 -1.22
N GLY A 49 -19.28 -45.79 -2.42
CA GLY A 49 -19.80 -46.53 -3.57
C GLY A 49 -19.49 -48.03 -3.50
N GLY A 50 -20.42 -48.84 -4.03
CA GLY A 50 -20.30 -50.28 -4.21
C GLY A 50 -21.35 -51.08 -3.42
N GLU A 51 -22.07 -51.99 -4.09
CA GLU A 51 -23.22 -52.73 -3.56
C GLU A 51 -22.91 -53.59 -2.31
N LYS A 52 -21.63 -53.94 -2.09
CA LYS A 52 -21.19 -54.77 -0.94
C LYS A 52 -20.39 -53.99 0.12
N ASN A 53 -20.34 -52.66 0.05
CA ASN A 53 -19.46 -51.82 0.89
C ASN A 53 -20.17 -51.05 2.03
N GLY A 54 -21.43 -51.36 2.33
CA GLY A 54 -22.11 -50.83 3.52
C GLY A 54 -22.48 -49.35 3.49
N SER A 55 -22.53 -48.72 2.30
CA SER A 55 -23.04 -47.39 1.95
C SER A 55 -22.48 -46.13 2.67
N THR A 56 -22.06 -46.18 3.93
CA THR A 56 -21.53 -45.03 4.69
C THR A 56 -20.34 -45.39 5.59
N ARG A 57 -19.41 -44.45 5.80
CA ARG A 57 -18.37 -44.50 6.85
C ARG A 57 -18.32 -43.21 7.64
N ILE A 58 -18.08 -43.36 8.93
CA ILE A 58 -17.80 -42.26 9.85
C ILE A 58 -16.31 -41.93 9.76
N VAL A 59 -15.97 -40.72 9.31
CA VAL A 59 -14.59 -40.25 9.14
C VAL A 59 -14.34 -39.00 10.01
N PRO A 60 -13.19 -38.88 10.69
CA PRO A 60 -12.83 -37.65 11.41
C PRO A 60 -12.77 -36.43 10.50
N THR A 61 -13.33 -35.30 10.94
CA THR A 61 -13.32 -34.04 10.19
C THR A 61 -11.91 -33.48 10.01
N SER A 62 -10.99 -33.73 10.96
CA SER A 62 -9.57 -33.41 10.88
C SER A 62 -8.74 -34.65 11.19
N LYS A 63 -7.86 -35.04 10.27
CA LYS A 63 -6.96 -36.19 10.47
C LYS A 63 -5.71 -35.74 11.22
N ALA A 64 -5.30 -36.52 12.21
CA ALA A 64 -4.04 -36.28 12.92
C ALA A 64 -2.84 -36.40 11.95
N PRO A 65 -1.77 -35.60 12.16
CA PRO A 65 -0.55 -35.73 11.37
C PRO A 65 0.10 -37.11 11.60
N ARG A 66 0.74 -37.64 10.55
CA ARG A 66 1.48 -38.91 10.62
C ARG A 66 2.88 -38.77 11.25
N TYR A 67 3.43 -37.56 11.20
CA TYR A 67 4.77 -37.24 11.68
C TYR A 67 4.68 -36.31 12.90
N TYR A 68 5.47 -36.62 13.93
CA TYR A 68 5.63 -35.80 15.12
C TYR A 68 7.10 -35.38 15.23
N PRO A 69 7.41 -34.08 15.40
CA PRO A 69 8.78 -33.65 15.65
C PRO A 69 9.23 -34.10 17.04
N ALA A 70 10.54 -34.28 17.23
CA ALA A 70 11.11 -34.63 18.53
C ALA A 70 11.00 -33.49 19.55
N GLU A 71 10.95 -32.24 19.08
CA GLU A 71 10.84 -31.04 19.91
C GLU A 71 9.72 -30.12 19.41
N ASP A 72 8.97 -29.54 20.35
CA ASP A 72 7.94 -28.57 20.04
C ASP A 72 8.50 -27.15 19.88
N VAL A 73 8.15 -26.49 18.76
CA VAL A 73 8.45 -25.07 18.56
C VAL A 73 7.48 -24.23 19.40
N ARG A 74 8.02 -23.50 20.38
CA ARG A 74 7.23 -22.58 21.22
C ARG A 74 6.53 -21.52 20.36
N LYS A 75 5.21 -21.38 20.54
CA LYS A 75 4.40 -20.38 19.82
C LYS A 75 4.82 -18.96 20.23
N PRO A 76 5.01 -18.03 19.28
CA PRO A 76 5.33 -16.64 19.59
C PRO A 76 4.18 -15.97 20.34
N LYS A 77 4.51 -15.04 21.24
CA LYS A 77 3.52 -14.24 21.97
C LYS A 77 2.74 -13.34 21.00
N LYS A 78 1.42 -13.27 21.19
CA LYS A 78 0.57 -12.39 20.37
C LYS A 78 0.88 -10.92 20.67
N SER A 79 1.37 -10.19 19.66
CA SER A 79 1.55 -8.73 19.74
C SER A 79 0.23 -8.02 19.46
N ARG A 80 -0.05 -6.93 20.19
CA ARG A 80 -1.17 -6.02 19.93
C ARG A 80 -0.80 -4.86 18.99
N LYS A 81 0.46 -4.78 18.54
CA LYS A 81 0.90 -3.73 17.62
C LYS A 81 0.26 -3.96 16.25
N LEU A 82 -0.41 -2.93 15.73
CA LEU A 82 -0.99 -2.92 14.40
C LEU A 82 -0.08 -2.15 13.45
N ILE A 83 -0.09 -2.54 12.18
CA ILE A 83 0.55 -1.77 11.11
C ILE A 83 -0.35 -0.56 10.83
N VAL A 84 0.20 0.64 11.02
CA VAL A 84 -0.50 1.91 10.81
C VAL A 84 0.03 2.53 9.51
N PRO A 85 -0.83 3.07 8.63
CA PRO A 85 -0.38 3.77 7.43
C PRO A 85 0.53 4.95 7.80
N THR A 86 1.51 5.24 6.93
CA THR A 86 2.46 6.32 7.18
C THR A 86 1.77 7.68 7.16
N LYS A 87 2.09 8.53 8.13
CA LYS A 87 1.58 9.90 8.15
C LYS A 87 2.30 10.75 7.11
N LEU A 88 1.53 11.38 6.24
CA LEU A 88 2.05 12.29 5.23
C LEU A 88 2.56 13.60 5.87
N ARG A 89 3.75 14.05 5.45
CA ARG A 89 4.39 15.30 5.90
C ARG A 89 3.57 16.50 5.43
N SER A 90 3.39 17.51 6.29
CA SER A 90 2.63 18.73 5.95
C SER A 90 3.14 19.48 4.72
N SER A 91 4.43 19.38 4.41
CA SER A 91 5.04 20.00 3.23
C SER A 91 4.63 19.34 1.90
N ILE A 92 4.07 18.12 1.93
CA ILE A 92 3.70 17.38 0.73
C ILE A 92 2.20 17.54 0.51
N THR A 93 1.80 18.40 -0.41
CA THR A 93 0.39 18.51 -0.82
C THR A 93 0.25 18.06 -2.27
N PRO A 94 -0.92 17.56 -2.72
CA PRO A 94 -1.14 17.24 -4.14
C PRO A 94 -0.64 18.39 -5.03
N GLY A 95 0.07 18.06 -6.11
CA GLY A 95 0.71 19.04 -7.01
C GLY A 95 2.09 19.56 -6.56
N THR A 96 2.52 19.27 -5.33
CA THR A 96 3.87 19.70 -4.86
C THR A 96 4.97 19.04 -5.68
N VAL A 97 5.97 19.82 -6.06
CA VAL A 97 7.16 19.28 -6.72
C VAL A 97 8.08 18.63 -5.69
N LEU A 98 8.60 17.47 -6.05
CA LEU A 98 9.37 16.57 -5.22
C LEU A 98 10.71 16.29 -5.89
N ILE A 99 11.80 16.35 -5.13
CA ILE A 99 13.13 15.94 -5.60
C ILE A 99 13.38 14.51 -5.12
N LEU A 100 13.59 13.59 -6.05
CA LEU A 100 13.93 12.20 -5.72
C LEU A 100 15.39 12.09 -5.28
N LEU A 101 15.64 11.47 -4.13
CA LEU A 101 17.00 11.29 -3.60
C LEU A 101 17.60 9.92 -3.93
N ALA A 102 16.76 8.89 -4.08
CA ALA A 102 17.21 7.52 -4.23
C ALA A 102 16.70 6.85 -5.51
N GLY A 103 17.43 5.82 -5.95
CA GLY A 103 17.10 4.98 -7.10
C GLY A 103 17.57 5.53 -8.45
N ARG A 104 17.01 4.97 -9.52
CA ARG A 104 17.39 5.28 -10.91
C ARG A 104 17.15 6.74 -11.31
N PHE A 105 16.13 7.36 -10.72
CA PHE A 105 15.68 8.73 -11.02
C PHE A 105 16.13 9.75 -9.97
N ARG A 106 17.20 9.46 -9.21
CA ARG A 106 17.76 10.42 -8.25
C ARG A 106 18.10 11.76 -8.90
N GLY A 107 17.91 12.85 -8.16
CA GLY A 107 18.04 14.24 -8.62
C GLY A 107 16.91 14.71 -9.53
N LYS A 108 15.99 13.85 -10.00
CA LYS A 108 14.87 14.31 -10.84
C LYS A 108 13.83 15.02 -10.00
N ARG A 109 13.22 16.06 -10.60
CA ARG A 109 12.11 16.83 -10.04
C ARG A 109 10.80 16.30 -10.59
N VAL A 110 9.86 15.99 -9.71
CA VAL A 110 8.73 15.12 -10.02
C VAL A 110 7.49 15.62 -9.29
N VAL A 111 6.30 15.43 -9.84
CA VAL A 111 5.05 15.98 -9.27
C VAL A 111 4.40 14.94 -8.36
N PHE A 112 4.03 15.34 -7.15
CA PHE A 112 3.25 14.51 -6.23
C PHE A 112 1.77 14.47 -6.64
N LEU A 113 1.20 13.27 -6.68
CA LEU A 113 -0.19 13.04 -7.08
C LEU A 113 -1.07 12.74 -5.87
N LYS A 114 -0.91 11.56 -5.27
CA LYS A 114 -1.66 11.11 -4.09
C LYS A 114 -0.82 10.17 -3.23
N GLN A 115 -1.20 10.00 -1.97
CA GLN A 115 -0.66 8.93 -1.13
C GLN A 115 -1.47 7.65 -1.38
N LEU A 116 -0.78 6.52 -1.53
CA LEU A 116 -1.40 5.20 -1.67
C LEU A 116 -1.71 4.59 -0.30
N GLU A 117 -2.51 3.53 -0.25
CA GLU A 117 -2.91 2.83 0.98
C GLU A 117 -1.71 2.23 1.73
N SER A 118 -0.69 1.79 0.99
CA SER A 118 0.60 1.36 1.56
C SER A 118 1.37 2.48 2.28
N GLY A 119 0.97 3.74 2.11
CA GLY A 119 1.66 4.91 2.61
C GLY A 119 2.76 5.44 1.69
N LEU A 120 3.00 4.78 0.54
CA LEU A 120 3.90 5.27 -0.50
C LEU A 120 3.28 6.44 -1.27
N LEU A 121 4.12 7.33 -1.77
CA LEU A 121 3.71 8.45 -2.62
C LEU A 121 3.57 7.96 -4.06
N LEU A 122 2.43 8.23 -4.69
CA LEU A 122 2.28 8.16 -6.13
C LEU A 122 2.79 9.46 -6.74
N VAL A 123 3.74 9.32 -7.65
CA VAL A 123 4.50 10.43 -8.21
C VAL A 123 4.60 10.25 -9.72
N THR A 124 4.53 11.34 -10.49
CA THR A 124 4.79 11.34 -11.94
C THR A 124 5.68 12.51 -12.32
N GLY A 125 6.68 12.26 -13.15
CA GLY A 125 7.44 13.32 -13.79
C GLY A 125 7.05 13.26 -15.23
N PRO A 126 6.18 14.15 -15.73
CA PRO A 126 5.52 13.94 -17.00
C PRO A 126 6.48 13.38 -18.03
N PHE A 127 6.23 12.15 -18.50
CA PHE A 127 7.28 11.27 -19.00
C PHE A 127 8.03 11.89 -20.18
N ARG A 128 7.30 12.67 -20.98
CA ARG A 128 7.80 13.48 -22.09
C ARG A 128 8.80 14.58 -21.67
N VAL A 129 8.70 15.10 -20.45
CA VAL A 129 9.54 16.20 -19.94
C VAL A 129 10.84 15.68 -19.34
N ASN A 130 10.78 14.72 -18.41
CA ASN A 130 11.94 14.30 -17.62
C ASN A 130 12.22 12.78 -17.60
N GLY A 131 11.36 11.97 -18.23
CA GLY A 131 11.51 10.52 -18.36
C GLY A 131 11.14 9.70 -17.13
N VAL A 132 10.45 10.28 -16.14
CA VAL A 132 10.07 9.57 -14.90
C VAL A 132 8.61 9.10 -14.99
N PRO A 133 8.32 7.81 -15.18
CA PRO A 133 6.94 7.33 -15.29
C PRO A 133 6.22 7.45 -13.94
N LEU A 134 4.91 7.20 -13.95
CA LEU A 134 4.11 6.93 -12.76
C LEU A 134 4.82 5.89 -11.90
N ARG A 135 5.17 6.29 -10.69
CA ARG A 135 6.00 5.48 -9.81
C ARG A 135 5.64 5.70 -8.36
N ARG A 136 5.75 4.61 -7.58
CA ARG A 136 5.67 4.64 -6.13
C ARG A 136 7.01 5.01 -5.52
N VAL A 137 7.01 5.95 -4.59
CA VAL A 137 8.20 6.43 -3.91
C VAL A 137 7.95 6.53 -2.42
N ASN A 138 8.93 6.13 -1.60
CA ASN A 138 8.84 6.33 -0.16
C ASN A 138 9.15 7.80 0.18
N GLN A 139 8.27 8.39 0.98
CA GLN A 139 8.35 9.76 1.48
C GLN A 139 9.70 10.13 2.13
N ALA A 140 10.42 9.17 2.72
CA ALA A 140 11.73 9.40 3.31
C ALA A 140 12.82 9.77 2.29
N TYR A 141 12.68 9.34 1.03
CA TYR A 141 13.68 9.56 -0.03
C TYR A 141 13.34 10.74 -0.94
N VAL A 142 12.63 11.73 -0.39
CA VAL A 142 12.13 12.86 -1.15
C VAL A 142 12.31 14.16 -0.37
N ILE A 143 12.78 15.19 -1.08
CA ILE A 143 12.70 16.58 -0.63
C ILE A 143 11.43 17.19 -1.24
N ALA A 144 10.55 17.72 -0.40
CA ALA A 144 9.41 18.51 -0.86
C ALA A 144 9.90 19.94 -1.08
N THR A 145 9.65 20.49 -2.27
CA THR A 145 9.94 21.89 -2.56
C THR A 145 8.71 22.76 -2.24
N SER A 146 8.94 24.06 -2.16
CA SER A 146 7.92 25.09 -2.01
C SER A 146 7.06 25.28 -3.27
N THR A 147 7.56 24.88 -4.43
CA THR A 147 6.84 24.94 -5.71
C THR A 147 5.70 23.93 -5.77
N LYS A 148 4.53 24.44 -6.16
CA LYS A 148 3.28 23.68 -6.27
C LYS A 148 2.63 23.98 -7.60
N ILE A 149 2.18 22.94 -8.26
CA ILE A 149 1.36 23.03 -9.47
C ILE A 149 -0.09 23.02 -9.00
N ASP A 150 -0.92 23.86 -9.62
CA ASP A 150 -2.35 23.77 -9.39
C ASP A 150 -2.85 22.39 -9.82
N PHE A 151 -3.49 21.70 -8.88
CA PHE A 151 -3.96 20.32 -9.05
C PHE A 151 -5.49 20.26 -9.04
N GLU A 152 -6.16 21.41 -9.05
CA GLU A 152 -7.62 21.49 -9.10
C GLU A 152 -8.15 20.87 -10.40
N GLY A 153 -9.06 19.90 -10.27
CA GLY A 153 -9.69 19.19 -11.39
C GLY A 153 -8.93 17.99 -11.98
N ILE A 154 -7.72 17.68 -11.51
CA ILE A 154 -6.98 16.49 -11.98
C ILE A 154 -7.39 15.26 -11.17
N THR A 155 -8.31 14.47 -11.72
CA THR A 155 -8.74 13.21 -11.09
C THR A 155 -7.81 12.06 -11.46
N ILE A 156 -7.25 11.40 -10.44
CA ILE A 156 -6.41 10.21 -10.63
C ILE A 156 -7.30 8.99 -10.49
N ASP A 157 -7.36 8.19 -11.55
CA ASP A 157 -8.17 6.99 -11.62
C ASP A 157 -7.88 6.03 -10.43
N GLU A 158 -8.94 5.45 -9.85
CA GLU A 158 -8.85 4.60 -8.65
C GLU A 158 -8.10 3.30 -8.92
N LYS A 159 -8.10 2.85 -10.18
CA LYS A 159 -7.33 1.70 -10.65
C LYS A 159 -5.82 1.81 -10.38
N ILE A 160 -5.29 3.03 -10.28
CA ILE A 160 -3.87 3.29 -10.00
C ILE A 160 -3.65 3.20 -8.48
N ASN A 161 -3.58 1.96 -7.99
CA ASN A 161 -3.39 1.61 -6.59
C ASN A 161 -2.09 0.82 -6.36
N ASP A 162 -1.86 0.30 -5.15
CA ASP A 162 -0.64 -0.45 -4.84
C ASP A 162 -0.50 -1.76 -5.63
N ALA A 163 -1.61 -2.41 -5.95
CA ALA A 163 -1.63 -3.67 -6.72
C ALA A 163 -1.21 -3.44 -8.18
N TYR A 164 -1.59 -2.30 -8.77
CA TYR A 164 -1.18 -1.91 -10.12
C TYR A 164 0.36 -1.89 -10.31
N PHE A 165 1.09 -1.54 -9.25
CA PHE A 165 2.55 -1.47 -9.24
C PHE A 165 3.22 -2.69 -8.59
N ALA A 166 2.49 -3.76 -8.30
CA ALA A 166 3.07 -5.00 -7.82
C ALA A 166 3.95 -5.61 -8.93
N LYS A 167 5.12 -6.11 -8.55
CA LYS A 167 5.96 -6.87 -9.48
C LYS A 167 5.32 -8.25 -9.68
N PRO A 168 5.24 -8.78 -10.92
CA PRO A 168 4.81 -10.14 -11.12
C PRO A 168 5.79 -11.08 -10.41
N VAL A 169 5.27 -11.95 -9.55
CA VAL A 169 6.05 -13.01 -8.91
C VAL A 169 6.03 -14.20 -9.85
N VAL A 170 7.11 -14.40 -10.59
CA VAL A 170 7.30 -15.64 -11.35
C VAL A 170 7.58 -16.75 -10.32
N LYS A 171 6.59 -17.59 -10.05
CA LYS A 171 6.80 -18.80 -9.25
C LYS A 171 7.50 -19.81 -10.15
N GLY A 172 8.82 -19.93 -9.99
CA GLY A 172 9.62 -20.94 -10.68
C GLY A 172 9.09 -22.34 -10.38
N ARG A 173 8.83 -23.11 -11.44
CA ARG A 173 8.84 -24.58 -11.43
C ARG A 173 10.23 -25.12 -11.82
N SER A 174 11.23 -24.25 -11.88
CA SER A 174 12.61 -24.59 -12.23
C SER A 174 13.33 -25.19 -11.04
N SER A 175 14.20 -26.17 -11.32
CA SER A 175 15.12 -26.69 -10.31
C SER A 175 16.08 -25.60 -9.86
N ALA A 176 16.63 -25.71 -8.64
CA ALA A 176 17.61 -24.75 -8.13
C ALA A 176 18.84 -24.59 -9.05
N GLU A 177 19.16 -25.63 -9.82
CA GLU A 177 20.24 -25.63 -10.81
C GLU A 177 19.89 -24.78 -12.05
N GLU A 178 18.67 -24.89 -12.58
CA GLU A 178 18.23 -24.11 -13.75
C GLU A 178 18.18 -22.60 -13.45
N GLU A 179 17.79 -22.23 -12.22
CA GLU A 179 17.80 -20.83 -11.78
C GLU A 179 19.22 -20.27 -11.68
N PHE A 180 20.18 -21.08 -11.20
CA PHE A 180 21.60 -20.69 -11.08
C PHE A 180 22.24 -20.41 -12.45
N PHE A 181 21.95 -21.20 -13.47
CA PHE A 181 22.45 -20.96 -14.83
C PHE A 181 21.71 -19.83 -15.58
N ALA A 182 20.52 -19.44 -15.13
CA ALA A 182 19.74 -18.35 -15.71
C ALA A 182 20.15 -16.96 -15.18
N GLU A 183 20.79 -16.85 -14.01
CA GLU A 183 21.23 -15.57 -13.44
C GLU A 183 22.31 -14.84 -14.25
N GLY A 184 23.07 -15.56 -15.09
CA GLY A 184 24.11 -14.99 -15.96
C GLY A 184 23.65 -14.56 -17.35
N LYS A 185 22.45 -14.98 -17.80
CA LYS A 185 21.89 -14.57 -19.11
C LYS A 185 21.10 -13.27 -18.93
N PRO A 186 21.22 -12.29 -19.85
CA PRO A 186 20.39 -11.10 -19.79
C PRO A 186 18.92 -11.52 -19.91
N LYS A 187 18.17 -11.38 -18.80
CA LYS A 187 16.73 -11.63 -18.79
C LYS A 187 16.10 -10.85 -19.94
N GLU A 188 15.37 -11.54 -20.81
CA GLU A 188 14.63 -10.90 -21.89
C GLU A 188 13.75 -9.80 -21.28
N LYS A 189 13.95 -8.58 -21.75
CA LYS A 189 13.18 -7.43 -21.27
C LYS A 189 11.77 -7.59 -21.81
N GLU A 190 10.84 -8.01 -20.95
CA GLU A 190 9.43 -8.02 -21.32
C GLU A 190 9.02 -6.64 -21.86
N PRO A 191 8.27 -6.59 -22.97
CA PRO A 191 7.79 -5.33 -23.51
C PRO A 191 6.91 -4.62 -22.48
N PHE A 192 7.06 -3.30 -22.39
CA PHE A 192 6.24 -2.51 -21.49
C PHE A 192 4.78 -2.58 -21.91
N SER A 193 3.90 -2.96 -20.98
CA SER A 193 2.46 -3.13 -21.24
C SER A 193 1.83 -1.85 -21.80
N GLU A 194 1.12 -1.96 -22.91
CA GLU A 194 0.46 -0.83 -23.60
C GLU A 194 -0.57 -0.12 -22.72
N SER A 195 -1.28 -0.86 -21.85
CA SER A 195 -2.24 -0.30 -20.89
C SER A 195 -1.59 0.74 -19.97
N LYS A 196 -0.43 0.43 -19.40
CA LYS A 196 0.31 1.36 -18.54
C LYS A 196 0.81 2.58 -19.30
N ALA A 197 1.11 2.43 -20.60
CA ALA A 197 1.51 3.55 -21.44
C ALA A 197 0.32 4.49 -21.74
N ALA A 198 -0.88 3.94 -21.94
CA ALA A 198 -2.11 4.72 -22.10
C ALA A 198 -2.46 5.48 -20.82
N ASP A 199 -2.38 4.82 -19.66
CA ASP A 199 -2.62 5.44 -18.35
C ASP A 199 -1.60 6.54 -18.04
N GLN A 200 -0.35 6.37 -18.44
CA GLN A 200 0.66 7.43 -18.34
C GLN A 200 0.27 8.65 -19.17
N LYS A 201 -0.13 8.43 -20.43
CA LYS A 201 -0.50 9.51 -21.36
C LYS A 201 -1.71 10.30 -20.87
N SER A 202 -2.72 9.64 -20.30
CA SER A 202 -3.91 10.31 -19.79
C SER A 202 -3.59 11.24 -18.62
N VAL A 203 -2.83 10.74 -17.63
CA VAL A 203 -2.40 11.53 -16.47
C VAL A 203 -1.47 12.67 -16.87
N ASP A 204 -0.47 12.39 -17.72
CA ASP A 204 0.49 13.39 -18.14
C ASP A 204 -0.15 14.50 -18.98
N LYS A 205 -1.19 14.21 -19.76
CA LYS A 205 -1.88 15.23 -20.58
C LYS A 205 -2.44 16.36 -19.71
N ALA A 206 -3.07 16.02 -18.59
CA ALA A 206 -3.62 17.00 -17.65
C ALA A 206 -2.50 17.82 -16.98
N ILE A 207 -1.46 17.14 -16.50
CA ILE A 207 -0.36 17.80 -15.77
C ILE A 207 0.48 18.69 -16.70
N ILE A 208 0.70 18.27 -17.95
CA ILE A 208 1.44 19.08 -18.93
C ILE A 208 0.67 20.35 -19.29
N ALA A 209 -0.67 20.34 -19.27
CA ALA A 209 -1.46 21.55 -19.47
C ALA A 209 -1.16 22.58 -18.38
N ALA A 210 -1.26 22.17 -17.10
CA ALA A 210 -0.94 23.03 -15.96
C ALA A 210 0.53 23.49 -15.95
N ILE A 211 1.49 22.63 -16.33
CA ILE A 211 2.91 23.01 -16.39
C ILE A 211 3.18 24.10 -17.44
N LYS A 212 2.41 24.14 -18.52
CA LYS A 212 2.61 25.13 -19.59
C LYS A 212 2.13 26.52 -19.22
N GLU A 213 1.25 26.65 -18.22
CA GLU A 213 0.78 27.94 -17.71
C GLU A 213 1.92 28.70 -17.02
N GLU A 214 2.86 27.98 -16.39
CA GLU A 214 4.07 28.55 -15.82
C GLU A 214 5.28 28.49 -16.78
N GLU A 215 5.76 29.65 -17.21
CA GLU A 215 6.78 29.81 -18.27
C GLU A 215 8.03 28.94 -18.10
N TYR A 216 8.57 28.83 -16.88
CA TYR A 216 9.84 28.16 -16.59
C TYR A 216 9.70 26.78 -15.95
N LEU A 217 8.48 26.35 -15.61
CA LEU A 217 8.25 25.13 -14.84
C LEU A 217 8.64 23.86 -15.62
N ALA A 218 8.38 23.84 -16.93
CA ALA A 218 8.80 22.72 -17.79
C ALA A 218 10.33 22.54 -17.81
N LYS A 219 11.08 23.66 -17.86
CA LYS A 219 12.56 23.65 -17.82
C LYS A 219 13.05 23.22 -16.44
N TYR A 220 12.40 23.70 -15.38
CA TYR A 220 12.70 23.32 -14.00
C TYR A 220 12.54 21.82 -13.75
N LEU A 221 11.42 21.22 -14.18
CA LEU A 221 11.15 19.78 -14.05
C LEU A 221 12.09 18.90 -14.86
N LYS A 222 12.56 19.38 -16.01
CA LYS A 222 13.55 18.68 -16.86
C LYS A 222 14.94 18.68 -16.24
N ALA A 223 15.32 19.77 -15.56
CA ALA A 223 16.62 19.92 -14.93
C ALA A 223 16.79 18.95 -13.74
N THR A 224 18.02 18.48 -13.54
CA THR A 224 18.39 17.62 -12.41
C THR A 224 18.88 18.46 -11.24
N PHE A 225 18.47 18.10 -10.03
CA PHE A 225 19.02 18.61 -8.79
C PHE A 225 20.36 17.92 -8.49
N GLY A 226 21.34 18.73 -8.13
CA GLY A 226 22.63 18.34 -7.59
C GLY A 226 23.19 19.50 -6.80
N LEU A 227 24.10 19.22 -5.87
CA LEU A 227 24.80 20.24 -5.11
C LEU A 227 26.13 20.55 -5.80
N THR A 228 26.43 21.83 -5.97
CA THR A 228 27.74 22.28 -6.45
C THR A 228 28.61 22.76 -5.29
N LYS A 229 29.90 23.00 -5.55
CA LYS A 229 30.82 23.53 -4.54
C LYS A 229 30.28 24.84 -3.97
N GLY A 230 30.22 24.94 -2.65
CA GLY A 230 29.70 26.12 -1.93
C GLY A 230 28.19 26.09 -1.65
N GLN A 231 27.45 25.09 -2.15
CA GLN A 231 26.03 24.92 -1.80
C GLN A 231 25.88 23.96 -0.61
N TYR A 232 25.33 24.46 0.50
CA TYR A 232 25.11 23.67 1.71
C TYR A 232 23.62 23.42 1.95
N PRO A 233 23.15 22.16 2.07
CA PRO A 233 21.72 21.84 2.18
C PRO A 233 21.00 22.52 3.35
N HIS A 234 21.68 22.78 4.47
CA HIS A 234 21.11 23.44 5.63
C HIS A 234 20.87 24.96 5.41
N GLN A 235 21.48 25.54 4.38
CA GLN A 235 21.29 26.94 3.99
C GLN A 235 20.29 27.08 2.83
N LEU A 236 20.02 26.00 2.11
CA LEU A 236 19.09 25.98 1.00
C LEU A 236 17.65 25.97 1.52
N LYS A 237 16.80 26.79 0.89
CA LYS A 237 15.35 26.72 1.03
C LYS A 237 14.80 25.92 -0.15
N PHE A 238 14.15 24.82 0.16
CA PHE A 238 13.51 23.94 -0.82
C PHE A 238 12.06 24.35 -1.00
#